data_AF-A0A2M6WGC8-F1
#
_entry.id   AF-A0A2M6WGC8-F1
#
_cell.length_a   1.000
_cell.length_b   1.000
_cell.length_c   1.000
_cell.angle_alpha   90.00
_cell.angle_beta   90.00
_cell.angle_gamma   90.00
#
_symmetry.space_group_name_H-M   'P 1'
#
loop_
_entity.id
_entity.type
_entity.pdbx_description
1 polymer ?
#
loop_
_entity_poly.entity_id
_entity_poly.type
_entity_poly.pdbx_seq_one_letter_code
_entity_poly.pdbx_strand_id
1 'polypeptide(L)' 'MPNVVFPCGAVLLNDKFFLYYGGADKVVGVATIGKDELLKNLESCRC' A
#
# COMPACT_ATOMS: atom_id res chain seq x y z
N MET A 1 -18.05 4.80 -5.25
CA MET A 1 -17.82 5.66 -6.44
C MET A 1 -16.69 5.08 -7.31
N PRO A 2 -16.54 5.39 -8.62
CA PRO A 2 -15.39 4.90 -9.40
C PRO A 2 -14.08 5.65 -9.06
N ASN A 3 -12.92 4.99 -9.26
CA ASN A 3 -11.56 5.55 -9.10
C ASN A 3 -11.13 5.94 -7.67
N VAL A 4 -11.57 5.20 -6.65
CA VAL A 4 -11.13 5.39 -5.26
C VAL A 4 -10.30 4.18 -4.82
N VAL A 5 -9.13 4.46 -4.25
CA VAL A 5 -8.25 3.49 -3.58
C VAL A 5 -7.93 4.07 -2.21
N PHE A 6 -8.48 3.48 -1.15
CA PHE A 6 -8.32 4.00 0.20
C PHE A 6 -7.56 2.98 1.07
N PRO A 7 -6.33 3.27 1.53
CA PRO A 7 -5.58 2.36 2.39
C PRO A 7 -6.21 2.29 3.78
N CYS A 8 -6.50 1.08 4.25
CA CYS A 8 -7.18 0.84 5.53
C CYS A 8 -6.29 0.14 6.56
N GLY A 9 -5.26 -0.59 6.13
CA GLY A 9 -4.35 -1.26 7.05
C GLY A 9 -3.13 -1.83 6.34
N ALA A 10 -2.00 -1.85 7.03
CA ALA A 10 -0.75 -2.42 6.53
C ALA A 10 -0.19 -3.43 7.54
N VAL A 11 0.21 -4.60 7.05
CA VAL A 11 0.90 -5.62 7.84
C VAL A 11 2.31 -5.76 7.30
N LEU A 12 3.31 -5.68 8.18
CA LEU A 12 4.70 -6.01 7.85
C LEU A 12 4.96 -7.47 8.24
N LEU A 13 5.28 -8.32 7.27
CA LEU A 13 5.60 -9.72 7.48
C LEU A 13 6.80 -10.09 6.60
N ASN A 14 7.86 -10.61 7.22
CA ASN A 14 9.09 -11.03 6.51
C ASN A 14 9.62 -9.94 5.56
N ASP A 15 9.77 -8.71 6.07
CA ASP A 15 10.22 -7.52 5.32
C ASP A 15 9.39 -7.16 4.08
N LYS A 16 8.17 -7.66 4.01
CA LYS A 16 7.19 -7.32 2.98
C LYS A 16 5.96 -6.68 3.61
N PHE A 17 5.56 -5.53 3.08
CA PHE A 17 4.29 -4.91 3.43
C PHE A 17 3.15 -5.56 2.65
N PHE A 18 2.04 -5.80 3.34
CA PHE A 18 0.75 -6.18 2.80
C PHE A 18 -0.24 -5.07 3.13
N LEU A 19 -0.53 -4.22 2.14
CA LEU A 19 -1.42 -3.06 2.28
C LEU A 19 -2.82 -3.43 1.83
N TYR A 20 -3.75 -3.50 2.77
CA TYR A 20 -5.17 -3.68 2.51
C TYR A 20 -5.83 -2.34 2.23
N TYR A 21 -6.62 -2.29 1.17
CA TYR A 21 -7.28 -1.06 0.74
C TYR A 21 -8.71 -1.32 0.26
N GLY A 22 -9.58 -0.34 0.46
CA GLY A 22 -10.91 -0.30 -0.15
C GLY A 22 -10.82 0.15 -1.61
N GLY A 23 -11.41 -0.62 -2.52
CA GLY A 23 -11.52 -0.29 -3.94
C GLY A 23 -12.94 0.14 -4.31
N ALA A 24 -13.09 1.38 -4.76
CA ALA A 24 -14.35 1.95 -5.24
C ALA A 24 -15.55 1.82 -4.27
N ASP A 25 -15.29 1.75 -2.96
CA ASP A 25 -16.24 1.46 -1.87
C ASP A 25 -17.01 0.13 -2.03
N LYS A 26 -16.45 -0.80 -2.82
CA LYS A 26 -17.13 -2.03 -3.24
C LYS A 26 -16.38 -3.30 -2.87
N VAL A 27 -15.06 -3.23 -2.85
CA VAL A 27 -14.20 -4.40 -2.65
C VAL A 27 -13.05 -4.07 -1.70
N VAL A 28 -12.45 -5.11 -1.14
CA VAL A 28 -11.18 -5.03 -0.43
C VAL A 28 -10.11 -5.69 -1.30
N GLY A 29 -9.03 -4.96 -1.56
CA GLY A 29 -7.84 -5.44 -2.25
C GLY A 29 -6.63 -5.49 -1.33
N VAL A 30 -5.58 -6.19 -1.76
CA VAL A 30 -4.28 -6.20 -1.10
C VAL A 30 -3.18 -5.93 -2.12
N ALA A 31 -2.27 -5.02 -1.78
CA ALA A 31 -1.05 -4.74 -2.53
C ALA A 31 0.17 -5.11 -1.69
N THR A 32 1.28 -5.48 -2.33
CA THR A 32 2.52 -5.84 -1.63
C THR A 32 3.73 -5.11 -2.16
N ILE A 33 4.64 -4.72 -1.26
CA ILE A 33 5.93 -4.13 -1.61
C ILE A 33 6.99 -4.52 -0.57
N GLY A 34 8.25 -4.64 -0.99
CA GLY A 34 9.36 -4.83 -0.06
C GLY A 34 9.56 -3.59 0.83
N LYS A 35 9.95 -3.78 2.09
CA LYS A 35 10.17 -2.67 3.03
C LYS A 35 11.24 -1.70 2.55
N ASP A 36 12.40 -2.21 2.16
CA ASP A 36 13.53 -1.38 1.72
C ASP A 36 13.24 -0.68 0.38
N GLU A 37 12.52 -1.37 -0.50
CA GLU A 37 12.05 -0.80 -1.77
C GLU A 37 11.10 0.39 -1.54
N LEU A 38 10.13 0.22 -0.64
CA LEU A 38 9.20 1.29 -0.27
C LEU A 38 9.94 2.50 0.32
N LEU A 39 10.85 2.27 1.28
CA LEU A 39 11.62 3.34 1.90
C LEU A 39 12.50 4.08 0.89
N LYS A 40 13.19 3.35 0.01
CA LYS A 40 14.00 3.94 -1.05
C LYS A 40 13.16 4.82 -1.99
N ASN A 41 11.97 4.36 -2.36
CA ASN A 41 11.07 5.14 -3.21
C ASN A 41 10.63 6.43 -2.50
N LEU A 42 10.24 6.35 -1.22
CA LEU A 42 9.85 7.52 -0.43
C LEU A 42 11.00 8.53 -0.27
N GLU A 43 12.22 8.06 -0.04
CA GLU A 43 13.40 8.93 0.03
C GLU A 43 13.71 9.59 -1.31
N SER A 44 13.58 8.85 -2.42
CA SER A 44 13.80 9.40 -3.77
C SER A 44 12.77 10.46 -4.16
N CYS A 45 11.60 10.45 -3.52
CA CYS A 45 10.52 11.41 -3.72
C CYS A 45 10.55 12.58 -2.72
N ARG A 46 11.54 12.68 -1.83
CA ARG A 46 11.69 13.87 -0.98
C ARG A 46 12.06 15.07 -1.86
N CYS A 47 11.20 16.09 -1.86
CA CYS A 47 11.47 17.41 -2.42
C CYS A 47 12.52 18.17 -1.62
#